data_AF-A0A9E0KKK5-F1
#
_entry.id   AF-A0A9E0KKK5-F1
#
_cell.length_a   1.000
_cell.length_b   1.000
_cell.length_c   1.000
_cell.angle_alpha   90.00
_cell.angle_beta   90.00
_cell.angle_gamma   90.00
#
_symmetry.space_group_name_H-M   'P 1'
#
loop_
_entity.id
_entity.type
_entity.pdbx_description
1 polymer ?
#
loop_
_entity_poly.entity_id
_entity_poly.type
_entity_poly.pdbx_seq_one_letter_code
_entity_poly.pdbx_strand_id
1 'polypeptide(L)' 'TDYHEAIALFPAQQPEDKGKIVDCVQKGYQLHDKVIRYAKVVVAE' A
#
# COMPACT_ATOMS: atom_id res chain seq x y z
N THR A 1 1.59 10.63 -0.15
CA THR A 1 1.00 9.31 -0.43
C THR A 1 1.66 8.70 -1.66
N ASP A 2 2.93 9.02 -1.89
CA ASP A 2 3.54 8.97 -3.22
C ASP A 2 4.44 7.75 -3.42
N TYR A 3 4.56 6.88 -2.40
CA TYR A 3 5.42 5.70 -2.42
C TYR A 3 4.64 4.38 -2.52
N HIS A 4 3.32 4.44 -2.46
CA HIS A 4 2.43 3.28 -2.38
C HIS A 4 1.50 3.24 -3.59
N GLU A 5 1.57 2.16 -4.35
CA GLU A 5 0.65 1.84 -5.44
C GLU A 5 -0.34 0.79 -4.94
N ALA A 6 -1.62 1.14 -4.89
CA ALA A 6 -2.68 0.21 -4.51
C ALA A 6 -3.05 -0.68 -5.71
N ILE A 7 -2.87 -1.99 -5.58
CA ILE A 7 -3.18 -2.96 -6.66
C ILE A 7 -4.58 -3.54 -6.50
N ALA A 8 -5.02 -3.75 -5.26
CA ALA A 8 -6.29 -4.37 -4.96
C ALA A 8 -6.97 -3.70 -3.77
N LEU A 9 -8.29 -3.61 -3.87
CA LEU A 9 -9.19 -3.14 -2.83
C LEU A 9 -9.91 -4.37 -2.27
N PHE A 10 -9.78 -4.61 -0.98
CA PHE A 10 -10.49 -5.70 -0.30
C PHE A 10 -11.52 -5.13 0.68
N PRO A 11 -12.69 -5.74 0.83
CA PRO A 11 -13.68 -5.26 1.78
C PRO A 11 -13.13 -5.35 3.21
N ALA A 12 -13.12 -4.22 3.93
CA ALA A 12 -12.68 -4.16 5.31
C ALA A 12 -13.61 -5.02 6.19
N GLN A 13 -13.03 -5.93 6.98
CA GLN A 13 -13.80 -6.74 7.93
C GLN A 13 -14.32 -5.91 9.11
N GLN A 14 -13.70 -4.75 9.38
CA GLN A 14 -14.14 -3.80 10.39
C GLN A 14 -14.11 -2.38 9.83
N PRO A 15 -15.07 -1.50 10.20
CA PRO A 15 -15.14 -0.13 9.70
C PRO A 15 -13.92 0.72 10.10
N GLU A 16 -13.15 0.28 11.10
CA GLU A 16 -11.93 0.95 11.56
C GLU A 16 -10.72 0.71 10.65
N ASP A 17 -10.78 -0.31 9.78
CA ASP A 17 -9.70 -0.66 8.85
C ASP A 17 -9.93 -0.12 7.44
N LYS A 18 -11.01 0.67 7.28
CA LYS A 18 -11.33 1.38 6.05
C LYS A 18 -10.20 2.35 5.67
N GLY A 19 -9.57 2.13 4.53
CA GLY A 19 -8.47 2.94 4.01
C GLY A 19 -7.08 2.59 4.56
N LYS A 20 -6.94 1.52 5.37
CA LYS A 20 -5.63 1.05 5.83
C LYS A 20 -4.99 0.08 4.83
N ILE A 21 -3.66 0.04 4.86
CA ILE A 21 -2.89 -0.97 4.13
C ILE A 21 -2.99 -2.28 4.93
N VAL A 22 -3.61 -3.29 4.32
CA VAL A 22 -3.76 -4.62 4.93
C VAL A 22 -2.49 -5.44 4.74
N ASP A 23 -1.94 -5.40 3.53
CA ASP A 23 -0.75 -6.17 3.20
C ASP A 23 0.10 -5.50 2.11
N CYS A 24 1.41 -5.79 2.14
CA CYS A 24 2.40 -5.32 1.19
C CYS A 24 2.89 -6.50 0.34
N VAL A 25 2.31 -6.67 -0.85
CA VAL A 25 2.68 -7.75 -1.78
C VAL A 25 4.10 -7.58 -2.31
N GLN A 26 4.54 -6.33 -2.54
CA GLN A 26 5.93 -6.03 -2.86
C GLN A 26 6.45 -4.84 -2.07
N LYS A 27 7.61 -5.03 -1.43
CA LYS A 27 8.31 -3.98 -0.69
C LYS A 27 8.75 -2.86 -1.64
N GLY A 28 8.48 -1.61 -1.30
CA GLY A 28 9.06 -0.45 -1.98
C GLY A 28 10.50 -0.25 -1.55
N TYR A 29 11.32 0.32 -2.43
CA TYR A 29 12.69 0.72 -2.11
C TYR A 29 12.94 2.13 -2.61
N GLN A 30 13.49 2.95 -1.73
CA GLN A 30 13.96 4.29 -2.03
C GLN A 30 15.43 4.38 -1.62
N LEU A 31 16.25 4.98 -2.47
CA LEU A 31 17.65 5.24 -2.18
C LEU A 31 17.85 6.76 -2.17
N HIS A 32 18.19 7.29 -1.00
CA HIS A 32 18.16 8.72 -0.72
C HIS A 32 16.78 9.28 -1.08
N ASP A 33 16.69 10.18 -2.05
CA ASP A 33 15.43 10.78 -2.48
C ASP A 33 14.86 10.16 -3.76
N LYS A 34 15.57 9.20 -4.37
CA LYS A 34 15.14 8.58 -5.62
C LYS A 34 14.36 7.30 -5.36
N VAL A 35 13.11 7.27 -5.79
CA VAL A 35 12.29 6.06 -5.77
C VAL A 35 12.85 5.08 -6.80
N ILE A 36 13.35 3.95 -6.32
CA ILE A 36 13.80 2.85 -7.18
C ILE A 36 12.59 1.97 -7.52
N ARG A 37 11.70 1.76 -6.56
CA ARG A 37 10.49 0.97 -6.74
C ARG A 37 9.39 1.38 -5.76
N TYR A 38 8.18 1.59 -6.29
CA TYR A 38 6.99 1.81 -5.48
C TYR A 38 6.58 0.54 -4.75
N ALA A 39 6.11 0.70 -3.51
CA ALA A 39 5.55 -0.40 -2.74
C ALA A 39 4.18 -0.74 -3.30
N LYS A 40 3.94 -2.03 -3.54
CA LYS A 40 2.64 -2.51 -4.02
C LYS A 40 1.86 -3.03 -2.85
N VAL A 41 0.77 -2.34 -2.55
CA VAL A 41 -0.01 -2.55 -1.34
C VAL A 41 -1.46 -2.91 -1.67
N VAL A 42 -2.07 -3.62 -0.74
CA VAL A 42 -3.49 -3.94 -0.74
C VAL A 42 -4.16 -3.04 0.28
N VAL A 43 -5.18 -2.31 -0.15
CA VAL A 43 -5.92 -1.37 0.69
C VAL A 43 -7.26 -1.99 1.05
N ALA A 44 -7.63 -1.92 2.32
CA ALA A 44 -8.98 -2.25 2.73
C ALA A 44 -9.91 -1.08 2.38
N GLU A 45 -10.98 -1.35 1.63
CA GLU A 45 -12.07 -0.41 1.36
C GLU A 45 -13.22 -0.57 2.33
#